data_AF-A0AA94LM16-F1
#
_entry.id   AF-A0AA94LM16-F1
#
_cell.length_a   1.000
_cell.length_b   1.000
_cell.length_c   1.000
_cell.angle_alpha   90.00
_cell.angle_beta   90.00
_cell.angle_gamma   90.00
#
_symmetry.space_group_name_H-M   'P 1'
#
loop_
_entity.id
_entity.type
_entity.pdbx_description
1 polymer ?
#
loop_
_entity_poly.entity_id
_entity_poly.type
_entity_poly.pdbx_seq_one_letter_code
_entity_poly.pdbx_strand_id
1 'polypeptide(L)'
;MKNGRNYIEKNTTKLFQMSKDKGILLLSMPKQDVEVGQSKTMVQDVKEEKNNCICKKYDLIWGRKVDCAFRKKVVQIAKNIGLPQEKYEGANWLMAVMALETQKTFNPSKQNSFGYTGLIQFGNAAASRLGTTTSALKIMSAINQLNYVEKYFSLKEFNGKLNTLTDLYLAVLYPTACGHGKEKNYIVLKNRAYINNPVFFKEKDEKDDKGKPKAKKNGKTYIWEIEEVIHQSYKEGVKWKEMQFNNCVRKNIDNNDTLCPYCKKQHIDLRSKVAFQTQFSPIFGDKNKQNAACWRACKKMLSNAGLGNEAGGKAGLFQIAKEKQNANSNDQNVYLKIDLNVAKNAIKYLDKQLEIGNPVLAGVDHHYQYKYNPKKKTVLNEGTTDHFILIIGRLCKSGIIQYLFYDPGTGSEIKGRSDENILTLNQVDYSLRGTTKYSTTKKYVVTQIRRN
;
A
#
# COMPACT_ATOMS: atom_id res chain seq x y z
N MET A 1 -46.56 29.65 18.75
CA MET A 1 -46.36 30.64 17.65
C MET A 1 -45.04 31.37 17.92
N LYS A 2 -44.03 31.50 17.07
CA LYS A 2 -43.77 31.16 15.65
C LYS A 2 -42.29 30.75 15.53
N ASN A 3 -42.03 29.91 14.53
CA ASN A 3 -40.75 29.33 14.11
C ASN A 3 -39.59 30.33 13.94
N GLY A 4 -38.40 29.95 14.41
CA GLY A 4 -37.11 30.51 13.98
C GLY A 4 -36.17 29.38 13.54
N ARG A 5 -36.13 29.09 12.24
CA ARG A 5 -35.06 28.31 11.60
C ARG A 5 -33.83 29.21 11.38
N ASN A 6 -32.67 28.57 11.22
CA ASN A 6 -31.39 29.08 10.71
C ASN A 6 -30.51 29.78 11.78
N TYR A 7 -29.19 29.58 11.91
CA TYR A 7 -28.16 29.01 11.04
C TYR A 7 -27.13 28.26 11.91
N ILE A 8 -26.81 27.00 11.57
CA ILE A 8 -25.60 26.31 12.04
C ILE A 8 -24.49 26.65 11.02
N GLU A 9 -23.74 27.72 11.27
CA GLU A 9 -22.47 28.01 10.58
C GLU A 9 -21.32 27.50 11.47
N LYS A 10 -20.68 26.35 11.19
CA LYS A 10 -19.64 26.07 10.18
C LYS A 10 -18.41 26.99 10.24
N ASN A 11 -17.25 26.31 10.37
CA ASN A 11 -15.90 26.71 9.93
C ASN A 11 -15.15 27.72 10.84
N THR A 12 -13.82 27.74 11.03
CA THR A 12 -12.66 27.15 10.33
C THR A 12 -11.37 27.61 11.03
N THR A 13 -10.37 26.74 11.26
CA THR A 13 -8.91 27.03 11.39
C THR A 13 -8.20 25.70 11.74
N LYS A 14 -7.24 25.07 11.05
CA LYS A 14 -6.25 25.40 9.99
C LYS A 14 -6.82 26.22 8.83
N LEU A 15 -6.58 27.53 8.82
CA LEU A 15 -7.00 28.42 7.72
C LEU A 15 -5.84 28.60 6.75
N PHE A 16 -6.16 28.48 5.46
CA PHE A 16 -5.85 29.57 4.54
C PHE A 16 -7.08 29.81 3.67
N GLN A 17 -7.78 30.90 3.95
CA GLN A 17 -8.37 31.75 2.93
C GLN A 17 -7.31 32.82 2.62
N MET A 18 -6.94 32.95 1.34
CA MET A 18 -6.70 34.27 0.75
C MET A 18 -7.38 34.29 -0.61
N SER A 19 -8.12 35.37 -0.82
CA SER A 19 -9.01 35.67 -1.93
C SER A 19 -8.29 36.19 -3.16
N LYS A 20 -8.91 35.90 -4.31
CA LYS A 20 -9.04 36.69 -5.55
C LYS A 20 -8.08 37.88 -5.71
N ASP A 21 -7.19 37.78 -6.70
CA ASP A 21 -7.18 38.75 -7.79
C ASP A 21 -6.64 38.15 -9.10
N LYS A 22 -7.09 38.77 -10.18
CA LYS A 22 -7.05 38.36 -11.59
C LYS A 22 -5.62 38.22 -12.13
N GLY A 23 -5.44 37.27 -13.05
CA GLY A 23 -4.25 37.22 -13.90
C GLY A 23 -4.13 35.92 -14.68
N ILE A 24 -4.75 35.85 -15.86
CA ILE A 24 -4.34 34.94 -16.92
C ILE A 24 -2.89 35.31 -17.28
N LEU A 25 -1.99 34.33 -17.22
CA LEU A 25 -0.73 34.40 -17.97
C LEU A 25 -0.36 33.00 -18.47
N LEU A 26 -0.82 32.73 -19.70
CA LEU A 26 -0.19 31.80 -20.62
C LEU A 26 1.23 32.32 -20.89
N LEU A 27 2.26 31.59 -20.45
CA LEU A 27 3.59 31.69 -21.04
C LEU A 27 4.11 30.29 -21.36
N SER A 28 4.19 30.09 -22.68
CA SER A 28 4.92 29.10 -23.45
C SER A 28 6.19 28.57 -22.79
N MET A 29 6.31 27.25 -22.72
CA MET A 29 7.58 26.55 -22.56
C MET A 29 8.43 26.76 -23.83
N PRO A 30 9.70 27.19 -23.73
CA PRO A 30 10.65 26.91 -24.79
C PRO A 30 11.03 25.42 -24.74
N LYS A 31 10.92 24.77 -25.89
CA LYS A 31 11.68 23.56 -26.21
C LYS A 31 13.16 23.92 -26.34
N GLN A 32 13.99 22.87 -26.24
CA GLN A 32 15.35 22.66 -26.77
C GLN A 32 16.30 22.20 -25.66
N ASP A 33 17.25 21.30 -25.86
CA ASP A 33 17.48 20.26 -26.87
C ASP A 33 18.41 19.23 -26.19
N VAL A 34 18.46 18.02 -26.74
CA VAL A 34 19.35 16.95 -26.29
C VAL A 34 20.77 17.26 -26.78
N GLU A 35 21.75 17.33 -25.88
CA GLU A 35 23.16 17.17 -26.23
C GLU A 35 23.75 15.91 -25.58
N VAL A 36 24.39 15.14 -26.46
CA VAL A 36 25.10 13.89 -26.22
C VAL A 36 26.57 14.23 -25.95
N GLY A 37 27.17 13.71 -24.87
CA GLY A 37 28.64 13.73 -24.76
C GLY A 37 29.24 13.69 -23.37
N GLN A 38 29.41 12.47 -22.86
CA GLN A 38 30.47 11.97 -21.96
C GLN A 38 31.20 12.94 -21.01
N SER A 39 31.10 12.63 -19.71
CA SER A 39 32.31 12.55 -18.86
C SER A 39 32.31 11.23 -18.10
N LYS A 40 33.36 10.44 -18.36
CA LYS A 40 33.71 9.20 -17.66
C LYS A 40 34.30 9.58 -16.30
N THR A 41 33.77 9.04 -15.21
CA THR A 41 34.55 8.97 -13.96
C THR A 41 34.23 7.67 -13.23
N MET A 42 35.21 6.78 -13.34
CA MET A 42 35.57 5.64 -12.47
C MET A 42 34.46 5.01 -11.63
N VAL A 43 33.92 3.92 -12.17
CA VAL A 43 33.29 2.84 -11.42
C VAL A 43 34.35 2.27 -10.48
N GLN A 44 34.28 2.61 -9.20
CA GLN A 44 34.87 1.78 -8.17
C GLN A 44 33.92 0.62 -7.95
N ASP A 45 34.34 -0.56 -8.43
CA ASP A 45 33.66 -1.83 -8.24
C ASP A 45 33.47 -2.10 -6.73
N VAL A 46 32.31 -1.73 -6.21
CA VAL A 46 31.82 -2.30 -4.95
C VAL A 46 31.36 -3.70 -5.30
N LYS A 47 32.24 -4.67 -5.04
CA LYS A 47 31.91 -6.10 -5.04
C LYS A 47 30.52 -6.31 -4.46
N GLU A 48 29.58 -6.74 -5.29
CA GLU A 48 28.24 -7.13 -4.86
C GLU A 48 28.37 -8.31 -3.89
N GLU A 49 28.25 -8.02 -2.59
CA GLU A 49 28.01 -9.05 -1.58
C GLU A 49 26.62 -9.64 -1.77
N LYS A 50 26.58 -10.74 -2.53
CA LYS A 50 25.48 -11.70 -2.52
C LYS A 50 25.30 -12.23 -1.07
N ASN A 51 24.09 -12.05 -0.54
CA ASN A 51 23.53 -12.58 0.74
C ASN A 51 23.59 -11.70 2.00
N ASN A 52 22.88 -10.56 2.03
CA ASN A 52 22.49 -9.96 3.32
C ASN A 52 21.13 -9.22 3.24
N CYS A 53 20.42 -9.14 4.37
CA CYS A 53 19.07 -8.56 4.43
C CYS A 53 19.03 -7.10 4.06
N ILE A 54 18.50 -6.79 2.88
CA ILE A 54 18.15 -5.40 2.54
C ILE A 54 17.23 -4.79 3.61
N CYS A 55 16.40 -5.59 4.30
CA CYS A 55 15.52 -5.11 5.38
C CYS A 55 16.25 -4.76 6.69
N LYS A 56 17.42 -5.35 6.98
CA LYS A 56 18.30 -4.99 8.12
C LYS A 56 18.84 -3.58 7.98
N LYS A 57 19.09 -3.19 6.73
CA LYS A 57 19.57 -1.85 6.39
C LYS A 57 18.55 -0.76 6.74
N TYR A 58 17.26 -1.06 6.86
CA TYR A 58 16.20 -0.05 7.12
C TYR A 58 15.59 -0.22 8.51
N ASP A 59 16.43 -0.26 9.55
CA ASP A 59 16.00 -0.26 10.95
C ASP A 59 15.52 1.13 11.39
N LEU A 60 14.22 1.35 11.30
CA LEU A 60 13.58 2.59 11.71
C LEU A 60 12.89 2.41 13.07
N ILE A 61 12.80 3.51 13.83
CA ILE A 61 11.89 3.57 14.98
C ILE A 61 10.47 3.25 14.53
N TRP A 62 9.67 2.66 15.43
CA TRP A 62 8.35 2.11 15.09
C TRP A 62 8.38 1.03 13.99
N GLY A 63 9.55 0.49 13.65
CA GLY A 63 9.75 -0.46 12.56
C GLY A 63 8.88 -1.70 12.64
N ARG A 64 8.52 -2.18 13.85
CA ARG A 64 7.61 -3.33 14.03
C ARG A 64 6.15 -3.07 13.66
N LYS A 65 5.75 -1.81 13.50
CA LYS A 65 4.36 -1.44 13.14
C LYS A 65 4.11 -1.50 11.65
N VAL A 66 5.16 -1.66 10.84
CA VAL A 66 5.12 -1.52 9.38
C VAL A 66 6.01 -2.56 8.70
N ASP A 67 5.75 -2.86 7.43
CA ASP A 67 6.56 -3.83 6.68
C ASP A 67 7.86 -3.23 6.12
N CYS A 68 8.74 -4.08 5.57
CA CYS A 68 10.02 -3.66 5.01
C CYS A 68 9.87 -2.72 3.80
N ALA A 69 8.83 -2.90 2.97
CA ALA A 69 8.57 -2.03 1.83
C ALA A 69 8.22 -0.61 2.28
N PHE A 70 7.45 -0.50 3.37
CA PHE A 70 7.11 0.77 4.01
C PHE A 70 8.37 1.46 4.53
N ARG A 71 9.20 0.75 5.31
CA ARG A 71 10.46 1.32 5.85
C ARG A 71 11.38 1.80 4.73
N LYS A 72 11.55 1.00 3.68
CA LYS A 72 12.34 1.36 2.48
C LYS A 72 11.79 2.62 1.81
N LYS A 73 10.46 2.71 1.64
CA LYS A 73 9.81 3.87 1.02
C LYS A 73 9.95 5.12 1.90
N VAL A 74 9.83 5.02 3.22
CA VAL A 74 10.05 6.16 4.14
C VAL A 74 11.48 6.69 4.06
N VAL A 75 12.48 5.79 4.01
CA VAL A 75 13.88 6.20 3.79
C VAL A 75 14.05 6.93 2.46
N GLN A 76 13.44 6.42 1.39
CA GLN A 76 13.46 7.09 0.09
C GLN A 76 12.80 8.47 0.13
N ILE A 77 11.66 8.61 0.81
CA ILE A 77 10.95 9.88 0.95
C ILE A 77 11.81 10.89 1.71
N ALA A 78 12.39 10.47 2.85
CA ALA A 78 13.27 11.34 3.64
C ALA A 78 14.42 11.90 2.79
N LYS A 79 15.01 11.06 1.93
CA LYS A 79 16.05 11.50 0.98
C LYS A 79 15.49 12.50 -0.03
N ASN A 80 14.35 12.20 -0.65
CA ASN A 80 13.78 13.02 -1.73
C ASN A 80 13.34 14.41 -1.26
N ILE A 81 12.86 14.53 -0.01
CA ILE A 81 12.41 15.81 0.55
C ILE A 81 13.53 16.54 1.34
N GLY A 82 14.76 16.02 1.31
CA GLY A 82 15.94 16.69 1.88
C GLY A 82 16.08 16.61 3.40
N LEU A 83 15.49 15.61 4.07
CA LEU A 83 15.69 15.39 5.51
C LEU A 83 17.07 14.78 5.83
N PRO A 84 17.56 14.86 7.08
CA PRO A 84 18.82 14.24 7.48
C PRO A 84 18.87 12.73 7.17
N GLN A 85 20.00 12.27 6.61
CA GLN A 85 20.17 10.88 6.17
C GLN A 85 21.04 10.05 7.11
N GLU A 86 21.88 10.69 7.93
CA GLU A 86 22.74 9.98 8.87
C GLU A 86 21.88 9.14 9.83
N LYS A 87 22.20 7.83 9.92
CA LYS A 87 21.46 6.86 10.75
C LYS A 87 19.93 6.88 10.52
N TYR A 88 19.49 7.28 9.32
CA TYR A 88 18.10 7.44 8.94
C TYR A 88 17.31 8.41 9.83
N GLU A 89 17.96 9.43 10.39
CA GLU A 89 17.33 10.38 11.30
C GLU A 89 16.04 11.01 10.72
N GLY A 90 16.10 11.54 9.50
CA GLY A 90 14.94 12.13 8.82
C GLY A 90 13.82 11.12 8.55
N ALA A 91 14.16 9.87 8.25
CA ALA A 91 13.17 8.80 8.10
C ALA A 91 12.52 8.46 9.46
N ASN A 92 13.30 8.45 10.54
CA ASN A 92 12.79 8.28 11.90
C ASN A 92 11.88 9.45 12.31
N TRP A 93 12.14 10.68 11.84
CA TRP A 93 11.23 11.81 12.06
C TRP A 93 9.86 11.57 11.42
N LEU A 94 9.82 11.13 10.16
CA LEU A 94 8.58 10.76 9.49
C LEU A 94 7.84 9.64 10.24
N MET A 95 8.56 8.63 10.75
CA MET A 95 7.97 7.57 11.56
C MET A 95 7.35 8.09 12.86
N ALA A 96 8.02 9.01 13.58
CA ALA A 96 7.51 9.62 14.81
C ALA A 96 6.24 10.45 14.57
N VAL A 97 6.20 11.23 13.48
CA VAL A 97 5.03 12.02 13.07
C VAL A 97 3.86 11.09 12.75
N MET A 98 4.07 10.07 11.90
CA MET A 98 3.02 9.13 11.54
C MET A 98 2.50 8.33 12.75
N ALA A 99 3.38 7.97 13.69
CA ALA A 99 2.98 7.33 14.93
C ALA A 99 2.08 8.25 15.77
N LEU A 100 2.43 9.53 15.92
CA LEU A 100 1.63 10.46 16.71
C LEU A 100 0.24 10.67 16.07
N GLU A 101 0.21 10.96 14.77
CA GLU A 101 -1.01 11.24 14.00
C GLU A 101 -1.97 10.05 13.93
N THR A 102 -1.45 8.83 13.89
CA THR A 102 -2.26 7.61 13.84
C THR A 102 -2.51 6.96 15.20
N GLN A 103 -2.06 7.58 16.29
CA GLN A 103 -2.02 6.97 17.63
C GLN A 103 -1.35 5.59 17.60
N LYS A 104 -0.16 5.52 16.98
CA LYS A 104 0.78 4.39 16.93
C LYS A 104 0.32 3.20 16.07
N THR A 105 -0.75 3.38 15.29
CA THR A 105 -1.35 2.30 14.49
C THR A 105 -0.79 2.19 13.09
N PHE A 106 -0.25 3.28 12.52
CA PHE A 106 0.14 3.36 11.11
C PHE A 106 -0.99 2.95 10.13
N ASN A 107 -2.24 3.05 10.58
CA ASN A 107 -3.40 2.67 9.79
C ASN A 107 -3.75 3.77 8.77
N PRO A 108 -3.62 3.52 7.45
CA PRO A 108 -3.89 4.53 6.42
C PRO A 108 -5.38 4.90 6.30
N SER A 109 -6.29 4.09 6.85
CA SER A 109 -7.73 4.35 6.84
C SER A 109 -8.23 5.07 8.10
N LYS A 110 -7.36 5.35 9.07
CA LYS A 110 -7.74 6.00 10.32
C LYS A 110 -8.22 7.42 10.06
N GLN A 111 -9.43 7.73 10.53
CA GLN A 111 -10.05 9.03 10.37
C GLN A 111 -10.53 9.56 11.72
N ASN A 112 -10.22 10.81 12.04
CA ASN A 112 -10.73 11.45 13.25
C ASN A 112 -12.16 12.02 13.04
N SER A 113 -12.79 12.49 14.11
CA SER A 113 -14.15 13.07 14.08
C SER A 113 -14.28 14.31 13.18
N PHE A 114 -13.16 14.95 12.84
CA PHE A 114 -13.09 16.12 11.96
C PHE A 114 -12.79 15.76 10.50
N GLY A 115 -12.70 14.46 10.16
CA GLY A 115 -12.51 13.98 8.79
C GLY A 115 -11.05 13.90 8.32
N TYR A 116 -10.07 14.25 9.16
CA TYR A 116 -8.66 14.10 8.81
C TYR A 116 -8.29 12.62 8.73
N THR A 117 -7.57 12.22 7.68
CA THR A 117 -7.46 10.81 7.28
C THR A 117 -6.01 10.37 7.04
N GLY A 118 -5.66 9.18 7.51
CA GLY A 118 -4.44 8.47 7.12
C GLY A 118 -3.20 8.79 7.94
N LEU A 119 -2.05 8.41 7.38
CA LEU A 119 -0.74 8.32 8.02
C LEU A 119 -0.26 9.63 8.65
N ILE A 120 -0.60 10.77 8.04
CA ILE A 120 -0.33 12.11 8.60
C ILE A 120 -1.62 12.92 8.82
N GLN A 121 -2.76 12.25 8.90
CA GLN A 121 -4.08 12.88 9.07
C GLN A 121 -4.31 14.01 8.06
N PHE A 122 -4.41 13.69 6.77
CA PHE A 122 -4.70 14.67 5.72
C PHE A 122 -6.10 15.28 5.90
N GLY A 123 -6.18 16.61 5.94
CA GLY A 123 -7.46 17.33 5.86
C GLY A 123 -7.96 17.50 4.41
N ASN A 124 -9.23 17.88 4.24
CA ASN A 124 -9.84 18.04 2.91
C ASN A 124 -9.07 19.01 2.00
N ALA A 125 -8.62 20.15 2.53
CA ALA A 125 -7.85 21.14 1.76
C ALA A 125 -6.51 20.58 1.28
N ALA A 126 -5.77 19.90 2.15
CA ALA A 126 -4.51 19.25 1.80
C ALA A 126 -4.74 18.15 0.75
N ALA A 127 -5.73 17.27 0.95
CA ALA A 127 -6.08 16.24 -0.01
C ALA A 127 -6.42 16.81 -1.40
N SER A 128 -7.26 17.86 -1.44
CA SER A 128 -7.64 18.53 -2.69
C SER A 128 -6.43 19.13 -3.39
N ARG A 129 -5.53 19.79 -2.65
CA ARG A 129 -4.31 20.40 -3.21
C ARG A 129 -3.36 19.36 -3.81
N LEU A 130 -3.37 18.15 -3.28
CA LEU A 130 -2.59 17.02 -3.79
C LEU A 130 -3.30 16.25 -4.92
N GLY A 131 -4.45 16.73 -5.39
CA GLY A 131 -5.23 16.11 -6.47
C GLY A 131 -5.97 14.84 -6.04
N THR A 132 -6.39 14.74 -4.77
CA THR A 132 -7.12 13.58 -4.22
C THR A 132 -8.23 14.02 -3.24
N THR A 133 -8.86 13.06 -2.57
CA THR A 133 -9.85 13.29 -1.51
C THR A 133 -9.50 12.48 -0.26
N THR A 134 -10.01 12.90 0.90
CA THR A 134 -9.89 12.12 2.14
C THR A 134 -10.55 10.74 2.03
N SER A 135 -11.67 10.62 1.30
CA SER A 135 -12.30 9.34 1.00
C SER A 135 -11.41 8.42 0.17
N ALA A 136 -10.74 8.95 -0.87
CA ALA A 136 -9.79 8.18 -1.66
C ALA A 136 -8.57 7.76 -0.83
N LEU A 137 -8.00 8.68 -0.03
CA LEU A 137 -6.89 8.39 0.88
C LEU A 137 -7.25 7.27 1.87
N LYS A 138 -8.48 7.26 2.38
CA LYS A 138 -8.97 6.27 3.36
C LYS A 138 -8.91 4.84 2.83
N ILE A 139 -9.13 4.62 1.54
CA ILE A 139 -9.12 3.28 0.94
C ILE A 139 -7.77 2.90 0.33
N MET A 140 -6.76 3.78 0.38
CA MET A 140 -5.43 3.50 -0.13
C MET A 140 -4.66 2.56 0.81
N SER A 141 -3.78 1.75 0.21
CA SER A 141 -2.73 1.08 0.97
C SER A 141 -1.78 2.09 1.61
N ALA A 142 -1.14 1.70 2.72
CA ALA A 142 -0.18 2.56 3.41
C ALA A 142 0.97 3.00 2.48
N ILE A 143 1.47 2.09 1.63
CA ILE A 143 2.51 2.39 0.62
C ILE A 143 2.05 3.42 -0.42
N ASN A 144 0.80 3.30 -0.92
CA ASN A 144 0.28 4.27 -1.88
C ASN A 144 0.07 5.63 -1.22
N GLN A 145 -0.37 5.64 0.04
CA GLN A 145 -0.56 6.86 0.81
C GLN A 145 0.77 7.56 1.13
N LEU A 146 1.88 6.81 1.29
CA LEU A 146 3.22 7.39 1.41
C LEU A 146 3.63 8.24 0.19
N ASN A 147 3.12 7.96 -1.02
CA ASN A 147 3.35 8.87 -2.16
C ASN A 147 2.69 10.24 -1.95
N TYR A 148 1.57 10.30 -1.23
CA TYR A 148 0.92 11.57 -0.88
C TYR A 148 1.60 12.25 0.31
N VAL A 149 2.19 11.48 1.24
CA VAL A 149 3.05 12.02 2.29
C VAL A 149 4.25 12.74 1.68
N GLU A 150 4.92 12.10 0.72
CA GLU A 150 6.01 12.70 -0.05
C GLU A 150 5.57 14.00 -0.74
N LYS A 151 4.50 13.95 -1.54
CA LYS A 151 3.96 15.13 -2.24
C LYS A 151 3.59 16.27 -1.29
N TYR A 152 3.07 15.96 -0.11
CA TYR A 152 2.71 16.96 0.90
C TYR A 152 3.92 17.71 1.42
N PHE A 153 4.96 16.98 1.85
CA PHE A 153 6.18 17.61 2.36
C PHE A 153 7.02 18.27 1.26
N SER A 154 6.82 17.92 -0.01
CA SER A 154 7.40 18.61 -1.17
C SER A 154 6.65 19.88 -1.60
N LEU A 155 5.59 20.30 -0.90
CA LEU A 155 4.92 21.56 -1.21
C LEU A 155 5.86 22.75 -0.99
N LYS A 156 5.79 23.73 -1.89
CA LYS A 156 6.70 24.89 -1.92
C LYS A 156 6.74 25.68 -0.60
N GLU A 157 5.65 25.71 0.17
CA GLU A 157 5.62 26.41 1.47
C GLU A 157 6.55 25.81 2.54
N PHE A 158 6.99 24.57 2.36
CA PHE A 158 7.88 23.86 3.28
C PHE A 158 9.35 23.89 2.86
N ASN A 159 9.66 24.42 1.66
CA ASN A 159 11.03 24.52 1.17
C ASN A 159 11.91 25.29 2.17
N GLY A 160 12.99 24.64 2.64
CA GLY A 160 13.93 25.21 3.60
C GLY A 160 13.43 25.32 5.04
N LYS A 161 12.24 24.80 5.37
CA LYS A 161 11.64 24.93 6.71
C LYS A 161 11.70 23.65 7.54
N LEU A 162 11.86 22.48 6.93
CA LEU A 162 11.84 21.16 7.58
C LEU A 162 13.18 20.83 8.29
N ASN A 163 13.65 21.73 9.15
CA ASN A 163 15.00 21.68 9.72
C ASN A 163 15.11 20.89 11.04
N THR A 164 13.99 20.59 11.67
CA THR A 164 13.92 19.83 12.94
C THR A 164 12.75 18.84 12.90
N LEU A 165 12.77 17.84 13.78
CA LEU A 165 11.62 16.97 14.03
C LEU A 165 10.36 17.79 14.36
N THR A 166 10.51 18.84 15.16
CA THR A 166 9.43 19.76 15.52
C THR A 166 8.89 20.49 14.30
N ASP A 167 9.74 21.00 13.41
CA ASP A 167 9.30 21.63 12.16
C ASP A 167 8.53 20.69 11.24
N LEU A 168 9.00 19.44 11.12
CA LEU A 168 8.30 18.42 10.35
C LEU A 168 6.92 18.12 10.94
N TYR A 169 6.81 18.09 12.27
CA TYR A 169 5.53 17.91 12.93
C TYR A 169 4.63 19.15 12.79
N LEU A 170 5.17 20.37 12.90
CA LEU A 170 4.43 21.62 12.68
C LEU A 170 3.87 21.70 11.26
N ALA A 171 4.59 21.22 10.26
CA ALA A 171 4.07 21.11 8.90
C ALA A 171 2.80 20.27 8.81
N VAL A 172 2.54 19.34 9.76
CA VAL A 172 1.29 18.59 9.86
C VAL A 172 0.31 19.25 10.83
N LEU A 173 0.75 19.56 12.05
CA LEU A 173 -0.08 20.08 13.15
C LEU A 173 -0.60 21.49 12.90
N TYR A 174 0.27 22.40 12.44
CA TYR A 174 -0.04 23.83 12.26
C TYR A 174 0.91 24.45 11.22
N PRO A 175 0.64 24.24 9.91
CA PRO A 175 1.63 24.48 8.84
C PRO A 175 2.23 25.89 8.81
N THR A 176 1.49 26.90 9.25
CA THR A 176 1.96 28.30 9.28
C THR A 176 3.07 28.54 10.30
N ALA A 177 3.20 27.69 11.32
CA ALA A 177 4.26 27.75 12.32
C ALA A 177 5.49 26.91 11.93
N CYS A 178 5.45 26.17 10.81
CA CYS A 178 6.61 25.43 10.31
C CYS A 178 7.77 26.40 10.01
N GLY A 179 8.97 26.08 10.48
CA GLY A 179 10.16 26.94 10.45
C GLY A 179 10.53 27.53 11.82
N HIS A 180 9.59 27.52 12.78
CA HIS A 180 9.81 28.03 14.15
C HIS A 180 10.18 26.93 15.15
N GLY A 181 10.52 25.71 14.73
CA GLY A 181 10.77 24.55 15.61
C GLY A 181 11.90 24.74 16.63
N LYS A 182 12.78 25.72 16.42
CA LYS A 182 13.85 26.10 17.38
C LYS A 182 13.42 27.18 18.38
N GLU A 183 12.33 27.89 18.13
CA GLU A 183 11.87 29.03 18.94
C GLU A 183 10.94 28.58 20.07
N LYS A 184 11.51 28.09 21.18
CA LYS A 184 10.77 27.47 22.28
C LYS A 184 9.52 28.22 22.75
N ASN A 185 9.60 29.55 22.82
CA ASN A 185 8.53 30.42 23.33
C ASN A 185 7.59 30.97 22.24
N TYR A 186 7.72 30.52 20.99
CA TYR A 186 6.79 30.87 19.93
C TYR A 186 5.42 30.24 20.21
N ILE A 187 4.35 31.04 20.09
CA ILE A 187 2.99 30.60 20.38
C ILE A 187 2.36 30.00 19.12
N VAL A 188 1.98 28.73 19.17
CA VAL A 188 1.36 27.99 18.05
C VAL A 188 -0.16 27.96 18.16
N LEU A 189 -0.69 27.59 19.34
CA LEU A 189 -2.14 27.47 19.55
C LEU A 189 -2.63 28.46 20.60
N LYS A 190 -3.82 29.02 20.35
CA LYS A 190 -4.54 29.93 21.26
C LYS A 190 -6.02 29.56 21.29
N ASN A 191 -6.75 30.03 22.30
CA ASN A 191 -8.21 29.95 22.38
C ASN A 191 -8.73 28.49 22.19
N ARG A 192 -9.73 28.30 21.33
CA ARG A 192 -10.33 26.99 21.06
C ARG A 192 -9.32 25.97 20.51
N ALA A 193 -8.31 26.41 19.75
CA ALA A 193 -7.28 25.51 19.22
C ALA A 193 -6.41 24.95 20.36
N TYR A 194 -6.08 25.78 21.35
CA TYR A 194 -5.40 25.32 22.58
C TYR A 194 -6.29 24.32 23.35
N ILE A 195 -7.55 24.68 23.63
CA ILE A 195 -8.50 23.85 24.42
C ILE A 195 -8.71 22.46 23.79
N ASN A 196 -8.80 22.40 22.46
CA ASN A 196 -9.08 21.15 21.74
C ASN A 196 -7.88 20.21 21.63
N ASN A 197 -6.69 20.63 22.07
CA ASN A 197 -5.46 19.81 21.99
C ASN A 197 -4.83 19.59 23.38
N PRO A 198 -5.54 18.91 24.31
CA PRO A 198 -5.06 18.68 25.68
C PRO A 198 -3.80 17.83 25.77
N VAL A 199 -3.37 17.20 24.66
CA VAL A 199 -2.08 16.47 24.58
C VAL A 199 -0.88 17.40 24.81
N PHE A 200 -1.02 18.69 24.52
CA PHE A 200 0.02 19.69 24.71
C PHE A 200 -0.04 20.39 26.06
N PHE A 201 -0.93 19.99 26.98
CA PHE A 201 -0.98 20.61 28.31
C PHE A 201 0.19 20.10 29.15
N LYS A 202 1.31 20.83 29.11
CA LYS A 202 2.57 20.45 29.77
C LYS A 202 2.91 21.39 30.92
N GLU A 203 2.29 22.56 31.01
CA GLU A 203 2.51 23.47 32.12
C GLU A 203 1.92 22.89 33.42
N LYS A 204 2.50 23.29 34.56
CA LYS A 204 2.13 22.75 35.88
C LYS A 204 0.66 23.05 36.23
N ASP A 205 0.15 24.19 35.78
CA ASP A 205 -1.20 24.69 36.05
C ASP A 205 -2.26 24.17 35.07
N GLU A 206 -1.89 23.27 34.15
CA GLU A 206 -2.80 22.67 33.16
C GLU A 206 -3.23 21.25 33.53
N LYS A 207 -3.23 20.96 34.84
CA LYS A 207 -3.68 19.69 35.40
C LYS A 207 -4.67 19.96 36.52
N ASP A 208 -5.69 19.11 36.63
CA ASP A 208 -6.56 19.09 37.82
C ASP A 208 -5.88 18.40 39.00
N ASP A 209 -6.53 18.42 40.16
CA ASP A 209 -6.01 17.81 41.41
C ASP A 209 -5.79 16.29 41.29
N LYS A 210 -6.33 15.67 40.24
CA LYS A 210 -6.19 14.24 39.92
C LYS A 210 -5.14 13.99 38.83
N GLY A 211 -4.40 15.02 38.43
CA GLY A 211 -3.37 14.96 37.39
C GLY A 211 -3.91 14.84 35.96
N LYS A 212 -5.22 15.01 35.72
CA LYS A 212 -5.80 14.98 34.38
C LYS A 212 -5.62 16.32 33.67
N PRO A 213 -5.47 16.34 32.34
CA PRO A 213 -5.35 17.58 31.58
C PRO A 213 -6.54 18.51 31.82
N LYS A 214 -6.26 19.76 32.22
CA LYS A 214 -7.25 20.82 32.46
C LYS A 214 -6.77 22.10 31.79
N ALA A 215 -7.56 22.64 30.88
CA ALA A 215 -7.23 23.88 30.20
C ALA A 215 -7.19 25.06 31.20
N LYS A 216 -6.20 25.94 31.08
CA LYS A 216 -6.16 27.19 31.86
C LYS A 216 -6.80 28.36 31.12
N LYS A 217 -7.22 29.37 31.89
CA LYS A 217 -7.80 30.61 31.34
C LYS A 217 -6.75 31.31 30.48
N ASN A 218 -7.10 31.64 29.23
CA ASN A 218 -6.19 32.25 28.24
C ASN A 218 -4.92 31.44 27.96
N GLY A 219 -4.97 30.11 28.16
CA GLY A 219 -3.86 29.21 27.87
C GLY A 219 -3.43 29.23 26.40
N LYS A 220 -2.17 28.89 26.18
CA LYS A 220 -1.49 28.93 24.88
C LYS A 220 -0.60 27.70 24.78
N THR A 221 -0.46 27.17 23.57
CA THR A 221 0.54 26.13 23.31
C THR A 221 1.79 26.74 22.70
N TYR A 222 2.94 26.45 23.29
CA TYR A 222 4.26 26.88 22.83
C TYR A 222 5.00 25.76 22.10
N ILE A 223 6.03 26.13 21.34
CA ILE A 223 6.86 25.17 20.60
C ILE A 223 7.50 24.12 21.53
N TRP A 224 7.94 24.49 22.73
CA TRP A 224 8.57 23.54 23.65
C TRP A 224 7.63 22.40 24.08
N GLU A 225 6.32 22.65 24.17
CA GLU A 225 5.32 21.64 24.52
C GLU A 225 5.08 20.66 23.36
N ILE A 226 5.02 21.20 22.15
CA ILE A 226 4.89 20.43 20.91
C ILE A 226 6.12 19.55 20.71
N GLU A 227 7.30 20.12 20.92
CA GLU A 227 8.58 19.41 20.89
C GLU A 227 8.61 18.27 21.91
N GLU A 228 8.21 18.50 23.16
CA GLU A 228 8.17 17.44 24.18
C GLU A 228 7.31 16.26 23.71
N VAL A 229 6.11 16.54 23.16
CA VAL A 229 5.19 15.51 22.67
C VAL A 229 5.78 14.71 21.50
N ILE A 230 6.33 15.38 20.49
CA ILE A 230 6.87 14.67 19.32
C ILE A 230 8.16 13.91 19.66
N HIS A 231 9.03 14.46 20.53
CA HIS A 231 10.20 13.75 21.03
C HIS A 231 9.83 12.54 21.90
N GLN A 232 8.71 12.60 22.64
CA GLN A 232 8.19 11.43 23.34
C GLN A 232 7.75 10.33 22.37
N SER A 233 7.06 10.68 21.28
CA SER A 233 6.72 9.73 20.20
C SER A 233 7.97 9.10 19.58
N TYR A 234 9.02 9.90 19.37
CA TYR A 234 10.31 9.42 18.86
C TYR A 234 10.96 8.43 19.84
N LYS A 235 11.11 8.81 21.12
CA LYS A 235 11.70 7.98 22.18
C LYS A 235 10.96 6.66 22.37
N GLU A 236 9.63 6.68 22.35
CA GLU A 236 8.83 5.47 22.42
C GLU A 236 9.06 4.58 21.21
N GLY A 237 9.16 5.17 20.01
CA GLY A 237 9.41 4.44 18.77
C GLY A 237 10.70 3.63 18.76
N VAL A 238 11.74 4.08 19.49
CA VAL A 238 13.00 3.33 19.63
C VAL A 238 12.76 1.94 20.24
N LYS A 239 11.82 1.83 21.20
CA LYS A 239 11.44 0.54 21.81
C LYS A 239 10.73 -0.41 20.83
N TRP A 240 10.20 0.16 19.75
CA TRP A 240 9.47 -0.55 18.69
C TRP A 240 10.29 -0.72 17.40
N LYS A 241 11.61 -0.52 17.46
CA LYS A 241 12.54 -0.93 16.39
C LYS A 241 12.45 -2.43 16.13
N GLU A 242 12.77 -2.84 14.91
CA GLU A 242 12.68 -4.25 14.53
C GLU A 242 13.58 -5.11 15.43
N MET A 243 13.01 -6.09 16.12
CA MET A 243 13.75 -6.97 17.04
C MET A 243 14.31 -8.19 16.31
N GLN A 244 13.62 -8.60 15.23
CA GLN A 244 14.00 -9.73 14.42
C GLN A 244 13.78 -9.38 12.95
N PHE A 245 14.87 -9.25 12.20
CA PHE A 245 14.79 -9.07 10.75
C PHE A 245 14.48 -10.42 10.10
N ASN A 246 13.24 -10.86 10.22
CA ASN A 246 12.75 -12.20 9.85
C ASN A 246 12.84 -12.55 8.36
N ASN A 247 13.37 -11.64 7.52
CA ASN A 247 13.71 -11.97 6.14
C ASN A 247 15.15 -12.48 5.97
N CYS A 248 15.93 -12.59 7.05
CA CYS A 248 17.31 -13.08 6.98
C CYS A 248 17.67 -13.99 8.13
N VAL A 249 17.11 -15.19 8.05
CA VAL A 249 17.67 -16.38 8.67
C VAL A 249 17.69 -17.46 7.60
N ARG A 250 18.90 -17.97 7.31
CA ARG A 250 19.07 -19.26 6.63
C ARG A 250 18.24 -20.29 7.40
N LYS A 251 17.51 -21.13 6.67
CA LYS A 251 16.76 -22.30 7.17
C LYS A 251 17.36 -22.84 8.48
N ASN A 252 16.58 -22.80 9.55
CA ASN A 252 16.41 -23.93 10.45
C ASN A 252 14.95 -23.89 10.94
N ILE A 253 14.30 -25.02 10.77
CA ILE A 253 12.88 -25.24 10.98
C ILE A 253 12.69 -25.46 12.48
N ASP A 254 11.98 -24.54 13.14
CA ASP A 254 11.25 -24.81 14.38
C ASP A 254 9.89 -24.11 14.31
N ASN A 255 8.84 -24.86 14.62
CA ASN A 255 7.59 -24.89 13.86
C ASN A 255 6.42 -24.05 14.43
N ASN A 256 6.64 -22.93 15.13
CA ASN A 256 5.50 -22.17 15.70
C ASN A 256 5.54 -20.63 15.67
N ASP A 257 6.64 -19.98 15.26
CA ASP A 257 6.74 -18.50 15.24
C ASP A 257 6.57 -17.86 13.84
N THR A 258 6.15 -18.64 12.84
CA THR A 258 6.06 -18.20 11.42
C THR A 258 4.68 -17.70 10.99
N LEU A 259 3.72 -17.64 11.92
CA LEU A 259 2.32 -17.35 11.61
C LEU A 259 2.00 -15.86 11.75
N CYS A 260 1.33 -15.30 10.74
CA CYS A 260 0.86 -13.92 10.78
C CYS A 260 -0.07 -13.71 11.99
N PRO A 261 0.10 -12.63 12.78
CA PRO A 261 -0.69 -12.40 13.97
C PRO A 261 -2.19 -12.22 13.68
N TYR A 262 -2.56 -11.84 12.46
CA TYR A 262 -3.94 -11.63 12.02
C TYR A 262 -4.58 -12.88 11.42
N CYS A 263 -4.00 -13.46 10.36
CA CYS A 263 -4.60 -14.60 9.68
C CYS A 263 -4.16 -15.97 10.22
N LYS A 264 -3.23 -15.99 11.19
CA LYS A 264 -2.66 -17.21 11.79
C LYS A 264 -2.06 -18.17 10.76
N LYS A 265 -1.62 -17.64 9.61
CA LYS A 265 -1.00 -18.38 8.50
C LYS A 265 0.33 -17.75 8.13
N GLN A 266 1.24 -18.57 7.62
CA GLN A 266 2.52 -18.10 7.11
C GLN A 266 2.32 -17.24 5.84
N HIS A 267 3.03 -16.12 5.74
CA HIS A 267 3.16 -15.38 4.50
C HIS A 267 4.18 -16.05 3.59
N ILE A 268 3.82 -16.22 2.33
CA ILE A 268 4.56 -17.03 1.37
C ILE A 268 4.78 -16.20 0.12
N ASP A 269 6.02 -16.14 -0.36
CA ASP A 269 6.41 -15.48 -1.59
C ASP A 269 7.38 -16.39 -2.35
N LEU A 270 6.91 -16.96 -3.46
CA LEU A 270 7.66 -17.92 -4.27
C LEU A 270 8.38 -17.27 -5.45
N ARG A 271 8.50 -15.94 -5.53
CA ARG A 271 9.13 -15.25 -6.67
C ARG A 271 10.58 -15.64 -6.92
N SER A 272 11.30 -16.06 -5.88
CA SER A 272 12.67 -16.59 -5.99
C SER A 272 12.74 -18.00 -6.56
N LYS A 273 11.67 -18.79 -6.42
CA LYS A 273 11.56 -20.16 -6.92
C LYS A 273 10.94 -20.22 -8.32
N VAL A 274 10.04 -19.29 -8.64
CA VAL A 274 9.26 -19.29 -9.87
C VAL A 274 9.82 -18.23 -10.83
N ALA A 275 10.50 -18.69 -11.88
CA ALA A 275 10.86 -17.84 -13.01
C ALA A 275 9.61 -17.50 -13.83
N PHE A 276 9.41 -16.22 -14.12
CA PHE A 276 8.26 -15.74 -14.89
C PHE A 276 8.34 -16.18 -16.36
N GLN A 277 7.18 -16.47 -16.95
CA GLN A 277 7.04 -16.79 -18.37
C GLN A 277 5.86 -16.02 -18.95
N THR A 278 6.12 -15.18 -19.94
CA THR A 278 5.06 -14.53 -20.74
C THR A 278 4.47 -15.49 -21.77
N GLN A 279 3.16 -15.34 -22.06
CA GLN A 279 2.50 -16.10 -23.13
C GLN A 279 2.95 -15.68 -24.54
N PHE A 280 3.57 -14.52 -24.69
CA PHE A 280 4.05 -13.97 -25.97
C PHE A 280 5.47 -14.43 -26.33
N SER A 281 5.98 -15.44 -25.62
CA SER A 281 7.30 -15.97 -25.91
C SER A 281 7.29 -16.80 -27.21
N PRO A 282 8.33 -16.68 -28.05
CA PRO A 282 8.47 -17.47 -29.28
C PRO A 282 8.42 -18.98 -29.06
N ILE A 283 8.73 -19.47 -27.85
CA ILE A 283 8.64 -20.91 -27.51
C ILE A 283 7.22 -21.48 -27.66
N PHE A 284 6.19 -20.62 -27.70
CA PHE A 284 4.80 -21.02 -27.88
C PHE A 284 4.32 -20.93 -29.35
N GLY A 285 5.23 -20.69 -30.29
CA GLY A 285 4.94 -20.64 -31.72
C GLY A 285 4.58 -19.24 -32.21
N ASP A 286 3.79 -19.18 -33.28
CA ASP A 286 3.34 -17.93 -33.90
C ASP A 286 2.44 -17.08 -32.99
N LYS A 287 2.13 -15.86 -33.45
CA LYS A 287 1.31 -14.88 -32.71
C LYS A 287 -0.08 -15.40 -32.34
N ASN A 288 -0.70 -16.23 -33.19
CA ASN A 288 -2.02 -16.79 -32.90
C ASN A 288 -1.94 -17.81 -31.76
N LYS A 289 -0.92 -18.67 -31.77
CA LYS A 289 -0.66 -19.61 -30.68
C LYS A 289 -0.29 -18.86 -29.40
N GLN A 290 0.53 -17.80 -29.48
CA GLN A 290 0.90 -16.97 -28.33
C GLN A 290 -0.31 -16.29 -27.65
N ASN A 291 -1.27 -15.77 -28.43
CA ASN A 291 -2.51 -15.17 -27.89
C ASN A 291 -3.36 -16.17 -27.08
N ALA A 292 -3.15 -17.47 -27.29
CA ALA A 292 -3.83 -18.58 -26.62
C ALA A 292 -2.96 -19.28 -25.56
N ALA A 293 -1.75 -18.78 -25.27
CA ALA A 293 -0.72 -19.54 -24.56
C ALA A 293 -0.68 -19.31 -23.03
N CYS A 294 -1.63 -18.59 -22.42
CA CYS A 294 -1.62 -18.30 -20.98
C CYS A 294 -1.50 -19.58 -20.13
N TRP A 295 -2.26 -20.63 -20.44
CA TRP A 295 -2.14 -21.93 -19.77
C TRP A 295 -0.75 -22.56 -19.95
N ARG A 296 -0.21 -22.56 -21.17
CA ARG A 296 1.12 -23.12 -21.45
C ARG A 296 2.24 -22.35 -20.73
N ALA A 297 2.11 -21.04 -20.63
CA ALA A 297 3.01 -20.21 -19.86
C ALA A 297 2.95 -20.56 -18.36
N CYS A 298 1.76 -20.73 -17.78
CA CYS A 298 1.61 -21.22 -16.41
C CYS A 298 2.23 -22.61 -16.22
N LYS A 299 2.01 -23.55 -17.15
CA LYS A 299 2.65 -24.88 -17.13
C LYS A 299 4.18 -24.80 -17.16
N LYS A 300 4.74 -23.90 -17.98
CA LYS A 300 6.19 -23.67 -18.01
C LYS A 300 6.70 -23.11 -16.68
N MET A 301 5.98 -22.17 -16.06
CA MET A 301 6.33 -21.64 -14.75
C MET A 301 6.24 -22.70 -13.64
N LEU A 302 5.24 -23.59 -13.67
CA LEU A 302 5.14 -24.74 -12.76
C LEU A 302 6.35 -25.67 -12.91
N SER A 303 6.71 -26.02 -14.15
CA SER A 303 7.89 -26.83 -14.45
C SER A 303 9.19 -26.18 -13.98
N ASN A 304 9.35 -24.86 -14.20
CA ASN A 304 10.50 -24.10 -13.69
C ASN A 304 10.56 -24.09 -12.15
N ALA A 305 9.42 -24.26 -11.47
CA ALA A 305 9.34 -24.41 -10.02
C ALA A 305 9.59 -25.85 -9.53
N GLY A 306 9.93 -26.78 -10.42
CA GLY A 306 10.23 -28.19 -10.10
C GLY A 306 9.00 -29.09 -9.99
N LEU A 307 7.84 -28.67 -10.50
CA LEU A 307 6.62 -29.49 -10.51
C LEU A 307 6.54 -30.37 -11.77
N GLY A 308 5.94 -31.56 -11.62
CA GLY A 308 5.81 -32.55 -12.69
C GLY A 308 4.86 -32.14 -13.81
N ASN A 309 4.86 -32.92 -14.88
CA ASN A 309 4.08 -32.63 -16.09
C ASN A 309 2.56 -32.67 -15.89
N GLU A 310 2.06 -33.31 -14.83
CA GLU A 310 0.62 -33.33 -14.50
C GLU A 310 0.16 -32.07 -13.78
N ALA A 311 1.08 -31.26 -13.24
CA ALA A 311 0.73 -30.16 -12.35
C ALA A 311 -0.07 -29.05 -13.03
N GLY A 312 -1.15 -28.58 -12.41
CA GLY A 312 -2.08 -27.65 -13.04
C GLY A 312 -2.92 -28.30 -14.16
N GLY A 313 -3.07 -29.63 -14.12
CA GLY A 313 -3.92 -30.41 -15.01
C GLY A 313 -5.42 -30.27 -14.68
N LYS A 314 -6.27 -30.85 -15.54
CA LYS A 314 -7.73 -30.84 -15.35
C LYS A 314 -8.21 -31.83 -14.30
N ALA A 315 -7.43 -32.88 -14.05
CA ALA A 315 -7.80 -33.93 -13.11
C ALA A 315 -7.97 -33.36 -11.69
N GLY A 316 -9.15 -33.57 -11.10
CA GLY A 316 -9.45 -33.13 -9.74
C GLY A 316 -9.41 -31.61 -9.52
N LEU A 317 -9.59 -30.80 -10.58
CA LEU A 317 -9.67 -29.35 -10.44
C LEU A 317 -10.86 -28.95 -9.57
N PHE A 318 -10.73 -27.84 -8.84
CA PHE A 318 -11.83 -27.23 -8.11
C PHE A 318 -12.53 -26.20 -9.00
N GLN A 319 -13.76 -26.47 -9.42
CA GLN A 319 -14.58 -25.51 -10.17
C GLN A 319 -15.33 -24.61 -9.18
N ILE A 320 -14.73 -23.47 -8.83
CA ILE A 320 -15.21 -22.54 -7.81
C ILE A 320 -16.44 -21.77 -8.29
N ALA A 321 -16.43 -21.31 -9.53
CA ALA A 321 -17.48 -20.47 -10.08
C ALA A 321 -17.95 -20.98 -11.44
N LYS A 322 -19.25 -20.87 -11.72
CA LYS A 322 -19.85 -21.13 -13.02
C LYS A 322 -20.76 -19.96 -13.41
N GLU A 323 -20.94 -19.73 -14.70
CA GLU A 323 -21.92 -18.75 -15.19
C GLU A 323 -23.35 -19.21 -14.88
N LYS A 324 -24.20 -18.28 -14.43
CA LYS A 324 -25.64 -18.47 -14.31
C LYS A 324 -26.26 -18.33 -15.70
N GLN A 325 -27.18 -19.23 -16.02
CA GLN A 325 -28.01 -19.07 -17.20
C GLN A 325 -28.90 -17.81 -17.04
N ASN A 326 -29.03 -17.01 -18.09
CA ASN A 326 -29.90 -15.82 -18.17
C ASN A 326 -29.60 -14.67 -17.20
N ALA A 327 -28.33 -14.47 -16.80
CA ALA A 327 -27.95 -13.42 -15.86
C ALA A 327 -28.15 -11.96 -16.37
N ASN A 328 -28.35 -11.77 -17.69
CA ASN A 328 -28.62 -10.48 -18.35
C ASN A 328 -27.79 -9.29 -17.83
N SER A 329 -26.52 -9.52 -17.49
CA SER A 329 -25.62 -8.52 -16.89
C SER A 329 -24.17 -8.90 -17.10
N ASN A 330 -23.33 -7.88 -17.36
CA ASN A 330 -21.87 -8.01 -17.47
C ASN A 330 -21.16 -7.89 -16.10
N ASP A 331 -21.91 -7.78 -15.00
CA ASP A 331 -21.34 -7.76 -13.65
C ASP A 331 -21.05 -9.18 -13.15
N GLN A 332 -19.78 -9.48 -12.92
CA GLN A 332 -19.28 -10.76 -12.39
C GLN A 332 -19.97 -11.18 -11.08
N ASN A 333 -20.50 -10.25 -10.28
CA ASN A 333 -21.28 -10.58 -9.08
C ASN A 333 -22.69 -11.10 -9.40
N VAL A 334 -23.23 -10.72 -10.56
CA VAL A 334 -24.56 -11.11 -11.02
C VAL A 334 -24.47 -12.43 -11.76
N TYR A 335 -23.58 -12.54 -12.76
CA TYR A 335 -23.54 -13.71 -13.64
C TYR A 335 -22.71 -14.89 -13.13
N LEU A 336 -21.80 -14.72 -12.17
CA LEU A 336 -21.09 -15.86 -11.59
C LEU A 336 -21.83 -16.39 -10.37
N LYS A 337 -22.02 -17.71 -10.32
CA LYS A 337 -22.45 -18.45 -9.13
C LYS A 337 -21.24 -19.13 -8.51
N ILE A 338 -20.91 -18.73 -7.28
CA ILE A 338 -19.87 -19.36 -6.48
C ILE A 338 -20.44 -20.59 -5.77
N ASP A 339 -19.76 -21.72 -5.89
CA ASP A 339 -19.99 -22.88 -5.03
C ASP A 339 -19.12 -22.74 -3.78
N LEU A 340 -19.76 -22.41 -2.65
CA LEU A 340 -19.09 -22.10 -1.39
C LEU A 340 -18.30 -23.29 -0.84
N ASN A 341 -18.78 -24.53 -1.01
CA ASN A 341 -18.10 -25.72 -0.50
C ASN A 341 -16.86 -26.03 -1.34
N VAL A 342 -16.98 -25.93 -2.67
CA VAL A 342 -15.84 -26.08 -3.58
C VAL A 342 -14.83 -24.97 -3.35
N ALA A 343 -15.27 -23.72 -3.17
CA ALA A 343 -14.41 -22.57 -2.88
C ALA A 343 -13.59 -22.78 -1.59
N LYS A 344 -14.24 -23.16 -0.48
CA LYS A 344 -13.56 -23.49 0.79
C LYS A 344 -12.48 -24.56 0.61
N ASN A 345 -12.81 -25.65 -0.08
CA ASN A 345 -11.87 -26.75 -0.33
C ASN A 345 -10.72 -26.33 -1.25
N ALA A 346 -11.00 -25.49 -2.24
CA ALA A 346 -9.99 -24.93 -3.14
C ALA A 346 -8.99 -24.04 -2.39
N ILE A 347 -9.47 -23.18 -1.49
CA ILE A 347 -8.59 -22.33 -0.66
C ILE A 347 -7.74 -23.18 0.29
N LYS A 348 -8.33 -24.20 0.93
CA LYS A 348 -7.57 -25.14 1.77
C LYS A 348 -6.45 -25.84 1.00
N TYR A 349 -6.74 -26.27 -0.24
CA TYR A 349 -5.74 -26.87 -1.12
C TYR A 349 -4.66 -25.88 -1.54
N LEU A 350 -5.05 -24.68 -1.99
CA LEU A 350 -4.15 -23.61 -2.39
C LEU A 350 -3.16 -23.27 -1.27
N ASP A 351 -3.69 -23.08 -0.06
CA ASP A 351 -2.90 -22.80 1.12
C ASP A 351 -1.87 -23.90 1.42
N LYS A 352 -2.32 -25.17 1.39
CA LYS A 352 -1.44 -26.32 1.61
C LYS A 352 -0.32 -26.39 0.57
N GLN A 353 -0.61 -26.11 -0.70
CA GLN A 353 0.40 -26.12 -1.76
C GLN A 353 1.42 -25.00 -1.59
N LEU A 354 0.97 -23.79 -1.29
CA LEU A 354 1.87 -22.67 -1.04
C LEU A 354 2.78 -22.95 0.16
N GLU A 355 2.25 -23.56 1.23
CA GLU A 355 3.01 -23.90 2.45
C GLU A 355 4.14 -24.88 2.19
N ILE A 356 3.97 -25.82 1.25
CA ILE A 356 5.05 -26.71 0.79
C ILE A 356 5.87 -26.12 -0.36
N GLY A 357 5.70 -24.83 -0.64
CA GLY A 357 6.48 -24.07 -1.62
C GLY A 357 6.07 -24.30 -3.07
N ASN A 358 4.86 -24.78 -3.33
CA ASN A 358 4.38 -25.07 -4.68
C ASN A 358 3.43 -23.96 -5.16
N PRO A 359 3.75 -23.27 -6.27
CA PRO A 359 2.79 -22.36 -6.90
C PRO A 359 1.61 -23.16 -7.48
N VAL A 360 0.47 -22.49 -7.65
CA VAL A 360 -0.78 -23.14 -8.07
C VAL A 360 -1.38 -22.43 -9.25
N LEU A 361 -1.71 -23.18 -10.30
CA LEU A 361 -2.35 -22.65 -11.50
C LEU A 361 -3.83 -22.38 -11.22
N ALA A 362 -4.26 -21.16 -11.53
CA ALA A 362 -5.64 -20.73 -11.37
C ALA A 362 -6.23 -20.27 -12.70
N GLY A 363 -7.46 -20.71 -12.96
CA GLY A 363 -8.30 -20.16 -14.01
C GLY A 363 -9.07 -18.95 -13.47
N VAL A 364 -9.10 -17.87 -14.25
CA VAL A 364 -9.87 -16.67 -13.93
C VAL A 364 -10.85 -16.36 -15.05
N ASP A 365 -11.93 -15.69 -14.68
CA ASP A 365 -12.85 -15.00 -15.59
C ASP A 365 -12.51 -13.51 -15.58
N HIS A 366 -12.42 -12.90 -16.77
CA HIS A 366 -12.26 -11.46 -16.92
C HIS A 366 -13.06 -10.83 -18.08
N HIS A 367 -13.93 -11.59 -18.75
CA HIS A 367 -14.90 -11.10 -19.74
C HIS A 367 -16.21 -11.88 -19.69
N TYR A 368 -17.32 -11.16 -19.55
CA TYR A 368 -18.65 -11.72 -19.78
C TYR A 368 -18.81 -12.19 -21.24
N GLN A 369 -19.22 -13.44 -21.44
CA GLN A 369 -19.50 -14.02 -22.77
C GLN A 369 -18.36 -13.82 -23.78
N TYR A 370 -17.12 -14.18 -23.42
CA TYR A 370 -16.04 -14.23 -24.40
C TYR A 370 -16.32 -15.33 -25.46
N LYS A 371 -16.95 -14.88 -26.55
CA LYS A 371 -17.21 -15.50 -27.87
C LYS A 371 -16.93 -17.00 -27.99
N TYR A 372 -17.98 -17.82 -27.81
CA TYR A 372 -18.10 -19.05 -28.59
C TYR A 372 -18.23 -18.66 -30.07
N ASN A 373 -17.20 -18.93 -30.88
CA ASN A 373 -17.26 -18.78 -32.34
C ASN A 373 -17.43 -20.17 -32.99
N PRO A 374 -18.66 -20.57 -33.37
CA PRO A 374 -18.92 -21.89 -33.94
C PRO A 374 -18.16 -22.15 -35.25
N LYS A 375 -17.71 -21.10 -35.95
CA LYS A 375 -16.96 -21.22 -37.22
C LYS A 375 -15.46 -21.47 -37.04
N LYS A 376 -14.89 -21.19 -35.87
CA LYS A 376 -13.43 -21.26 -35.66
C LYS A 376 -12.93 -22.51 -34.93
N LYS A 377 -13.81 -23.35 -34.35
CA LYS A 377 -13.44 -24.51 -33.48
C LYS A 377 -12.38 -24.20 -32.39
N THR A 378 -12.06 -22.93 -32.14
CA THR A 378 -11.12 -22.51 -31.10
C THR A 378 -11.91 -22.22 -29.85
N VAL A 379 -12.04 -23.22 -28.99
CA VAL A 379 -12.55 -23.03 -27.63
C VAL A 379 -11.38 -22.49 -26.79
N LEU A 380 -11.05 -21.22 -26.97
CA LEU A 380 -10.35 -20.48 -25.91
C LEU A 380 -11.43 -20.16 -24.90
N ASN A 381 -11.73 -21.11 -24.01
CA ASN A 381 -12.44 -20.96 -22.74
C ASN A 381 -12.78 -22.35 -22.19
N GLU A 382 -12.34 -22.67 -20.98
CA GLU A 382 -12.82 -23.88 -20.31
C GLU A 382 -14.14 -23.60 -19.58
N GLY A 383 -15.16 -23.24 -20.36
CA GLY A 383 -16.41 -22.70 -19.83
C GLY A 383 -16.20 -21.28 -19.30
N THR A 384 -16.31 -21.13 -17.97
CA THR A 384 -16.22 -19.83 -17.27
C THR A 384 -14.79 -19.29 -17.15
N THR A 385 -13.77 -20.08 -17.50
CA THR A 385 -12.36 -19.64 -17.44
C THR A 385 -11.90 -19.11 -18.78
N ASP A 386 -11.52 -17.83 -18.86
CA ASP A 386 -11.01 -17.16 -20.07
C ASP A 386 -9.53 -16.78 -20.03
N HIS A 387 -8.91 -16.88 -18.86
CA HIS A 387 -7.49 -16.64 -18.69
C HIS A 387 -6.90 -17.51 -17.59
N PHE A 388 -5.58 -17.72 -17.66
CA PHE A 388 -4.84 -18.49 -16.67
C PHE A 388 -3.73 -17.64 -16.08
N ILE A 389 -3.63 -17.70 -14.75
CA ILE A 389 -2.59 -17.06 -13.95
C ILE A 389 -1.94 -18.10 -13.05
N LEU A 390 -0.79 -17.75 -12.50
CA LEU A 390 -0.11 -18.60 -11.52
C LEU A 390 -0.09 -17.90 -10.17
N ILE A 391 -0.75 -18.48 -9.17
CA ILE A 391 -0.69 -18.00 -7.78
C ILE A 391 0.62 -18.48 -7.18
N ILE A 392 1.42 -17.53 -6.71
CA ILE A 392 2.81 -17.74 -6.28
C ILE A 392 3.06 -17.27 -4.84
N GLY A 393 2.02 -16.85 -4.13
CA GLY A 393 2.21 -16.40 -2.75
C GLY A 393 0.92 -16.10 -2.03
N ARG A 394 1.05 -15.96 -0.71
CA ARG A 394 -0.01 -15.59 0.22
C ARG A 394 0.51 -14.52 1.16
N LEU A 395 -0.30 -13.49 1.37
CA LEU A 395 -0.02 -12.35 2.22
C LEU A 395 -1.25 -12.08 3.09
N CYS A 396 -1.05 -11.41 4.22
CA CYS A 396 -2.15 -10.85 4.99
C CYS A 396 -1.83 -9.41 5.38
N LYS A 397 -2.79 -8.52 5.12
CA LYS A 397 -2.73 -7.11 5.49
C LYS A 397 -3.90 -6.81 6.41
N SER A 398 -3.62 -6.65 7.70
CA SER A 398 -4.63 -6.30 8.72
C SER A 398 -5.85 -7.25 8.73
N GLY A 399 -5.61 -8.56 8.62
CA GLY A 399 -6.66 -9.59 8.61
C GLY A 399 -7.22 -9.92 7.22
N ILE A 400 -6.97 -9.09 6.21
CA ILE A 400 -7.37 -9.35 4.82
C ILE A 400 -6.35 -10.28 4.18
N ILE A 401 -6.81 -11.48 3.79
CA ILE A 401 -5.96 -12.48 3.12
C ILE A 401 -5.89 -12.16 1.63
N GLN A 402 -4.66 -12.12 1.13
CA GLN A 402 -4.32 -11.77 -0.25
C GLN A 402 -3.41 -12.84 -0.85
N TYR A 403 -3.51 -13.04 -2.16
CA TYR A 403 -2.69 -13.96 -2.92
C TYR A 403 -1.99 -13.21 -4.04
N LEU A 404 -0.68 -13.37 -4.10
CA LEU A 404 0.16 -12.79 -5.16
C LEU A 404 0.14 -13.74 -6.36
N PHE A 405 0.03 -13.19 -7.56
CA PHE A 405 0.05 -13.99 -8.78
C PHE A 405 0.95 -13.41 -9.87
N TYR A 406 1.44 -14.29 -10.73
CA TYR A 406 2.04 -13.94 -11.99
C TYR A 406 0.99 -13.98 -13.11
N ASP A 407 1.02 -12.93 -13.93
CA ASP A 407 0.11 -12.79 -15.05
C ASP A 407 0.86 -12.97 -16.39
N PRO A 408 0.68 -14.11 -17.08
CA PRO A 408 1.33 -14.34 -18.37
C PRO A 408 0.70 -13.51 -19.50
N GLY A 409 -0.44 -12.84 -19.27
CA GLY A 409 -1.22 -12.05 -20.24
C GLY A 409 -0.56 -10.78 -20.76
N THR A 410 0.69 -10.54 -20.40
CA THR A 410 1.47 -9.36 -20.79
C THR A 410 2.87 -9.77 -21.27
N GLY A 411 3.38 -9.08 -22.29
CA GLY A 411 4.78 -9.21 -22.73
C GLY A 411 5.78 -8.54 -21.78
N SER A 412 5.31 -7.66 -20.90
CA SER A 412 6.14 -6.97 -19.91
C SER A 412 6.27 -7.81 -18.65
N GLU A 413 7.50 -8.25 -18.36
CA GLU A 413 7.83 -8.97 -17.13
C GLU A 413 7.53 -8.16 -15.86
N ILE A 414 7.85 -6.86 -15.86
CA ILE A 414 7.57 -5.96 -14.71
C ILE A 414 6.08 -5.94 -14.38
N LYS A 415 5.21 -5.88 -15.41
CA LYS A 415 3.75 -5.91 -15.22
C LYS A 415 3.27 -7.30 -14.83
N GLY A 416 3.81 -8.35 -15.44
CA GLY A 416 3.42 -9.75 -15.18
C GLY A 416 3.81 -10.23 -13.78
N ARG A 417 4.86 -9.66 -13.19
CA ARG A 417 5.38 -9.98 -11.84
C ARG A 417 5.09 -8.92 -10.78
N SER A 418 4.21 -7.97 -11.10
CA SER A 418 3.98 -6.79 -10.26
C SER A 418 3.43 -7.17 -8.87
N ASP A 419 3.86 -6.45 -7.84
CA ASP A 419 3.27 -6.52 -6.48
C ASP A 419 1.78 -6.10 -6.43
N GLU A 420 1.29 -5.48 -7.50
CA GLU A 420 -0.11 -5.08 -7.65
C GLU A 420 -0.99 -6.22 -8.22
N ASN A 421 -0.39 -7.32 -8.67
CA ASN A 421 -1.12 -8.51 -9.12
C ASN A 421 -1.61 -9.31 -7.90
N ILE A 422 -2.70 -8.82 -7.31
CA ILE A 422 -3.25 -9.35 -6.06
C ILE A 422 -4.68 -9.85 -6.25
N LEU A 423 -4.93 -11.06 -5.77
CA LEU A 423 -6.26 -11.58 -5.49
C LEU A 423 -6.56 -11.42 -3.99
N THR A 424 -7.73 -10.93 -3.64
CA THR A 424 -8.20 -10.82 -2.26
C THR A 424 -9.24 -11.91 -1.99
N LEU A 425 -9.12 -12.57 -0.85
CA LEU A 425 -10.09 -13.56 -0.38
C LEU A 425 -11.28 -12.86 0.26
N ASN A 426 -12.47 -13.13 -0.26
CA ASN A 426 -13.71 -12.83 0.43
C ASN A 426 -13.95 -13.91 1.50
N GLN A 427 -13.98 -13.51 2.77
CA GLN A 427 -14.12 -14.44 3.90
C GLN A 427 -15.54 -14.99 4.08
N VAL A 428 -16.53 -14.46 3.36
CA VAL A 428 -17.93 -14.90 3.42
C VAL A 428 -18.17 -16.03 2.41
N ASP A 429 -17.87 -15.78 1.13
CA ASP A 429 -18.15 -16.72 0.04
C ASP A 429 -16.92 -17.51 -0.45
N TYR A 430 -15.74 -17.24 0.11
CA TYR A 430 -14.46 -17.86 -0.23
C TYR A 430 -14.01 -17.61 -1.69
N SER A 431 -14.62 -16.64 -2.38
CA SER A 431 -14.18 -16.24 -3.72
C SER A 431 -12.85 -15.46 -3.65
N LEU A 432 -12.02 -15.65 -4.67
CA LEU A 432 -10.80 -14.87 -4.90
C LEU A 432 -11.05 -13.88 -6.03
N ARG A 433 -10.87 -12.59 -5.72
CA ARG A 433 -11.14 -11.51 -6.67
C ARG A 433 -10.00 -10.51 -6.69
N GLY A 434 -9.65 -9.98 -7.85
CA GLY A 434 -8.52 -9.08 -7.95
C GLY A 434 -8.40 -8.36 -9.27
N THR A 435 -7.25 -7.73 -9.47
CA THR A 435 -6.90 -6.99 -10.68
C THR A 435 -5.48 -7.31 -11.07
N THR A 436 -5.17 -7.10 -12.35
CA THR A 436 -3.83 -7.24 -12.90
C THR A 436 -3.21 -5.87 -13.17
N LYS A 437 -1.89 -5.73 -13.02
CA LYS A 437 -1.19 -4.47 -13.26
C LYS A 437 -1.22 -4.05 -14.72
N TYR A 438 -1.24 -5.01 -15.66
CA TYR A 438 -1.11 -4.65 -17.06
C TYR A 438 -2.37 -4.02 -17.65
N SER A 439 -3.53 -4.18 -17.00
CA SER A 439 -4.81 -3.62 -17.43
C SER A 439 -5.59 -3.09 -16.23
N THR A 440 -5.89 -1.80 -16.25
CA THR A 440 -6.66 -1.11 -15.21
C THR A 440 -8.16 -1.45 -15.23
N THR A 441 -8.64 -2.10 -16.29
CA THR A 441 -10.07 -2.43 -16.48
C THR A 441 -10.39 -3.89 -16.21
N LYS A 442 -9.42 -4.80 -16.36
CA LYS A 442 -9.63 -6.22 -16.13
C LYS A 442 -9.76 -6.54 -14.65
N LYS A 443 -10.91 -7.12 -14.30
CA LYS A 443 -11.20 -7.68 -12.98
C LYS A 443 -11.22 -9.19 -13.09
N TYR A 444 -10.53 -9.85 -12.17
CA TYR A 444 -10.42 -11.30 -12.13
C TYR A 444 -11.29 -11.85 -11.03
N VAL A 445 -12.06 -12.87 -11.36
CA VAL A 445 -12.65 -13.79 -10.38
C VAL A 445 -12.06 -15.16 -10.64
N VAL A 446 -11.48 -15.80 -9.63
CA VAL A 446 -10.97 -17.16 -9.79
C VAL A 446 -12.13 -18.12 -9.93
N THR A 447 -12.19 -18.78 -11.07
CA THR A 447 -13.23 -19.76 -11.43
C THR A 447 -12.74 -21.18 -11.21
N GLN A 448 -11.43 -21.42 -11.30
CA GLN A 448 -10.83 -22.73 -11.12
C GLN A 448 -9.51 -22.64 -10.33
N ILE A 449 -9.30 -23.62 -9.45
CA ILE A 449 -7.96 -23.93 -8.89
C ILE A 449 -7.58 -25.33 -9.37
N ARG A 450 -6.42 -25.45 -10.02
CA ARG A 450 -5.96 -26.72 -10.56
C ARG A 450 -4.91 -27.36 -9.68
N ARG A 451 -5.05 -28.66 -9.49
CA ARG A 451 -4.14 -29.42 -8.66
C ARG A 451 -2.80 -29.64 -9.36
N ASN A 452 -1.72 -29.48 -8.60
CA ASN A 452 -0.37 -29.88 -8.95
C ASN A 452 -0.20 -31.40 -8.95
#